data_AF-A0A5C1ASD2-F1
#
_entry.id   AF-A0A5C1ASD2-F1
#
_cell.length_a   1.000
_cell.length_b   1.000
_cell.length_c   1.000
_cell.angle_alpha   90.00
_cell.angle_beta   90.00
_cell.angle_gamma   90.00
#
_symmetry.space_group_name_H-M   'P 1'
#
loop_
_entity.id
_entity.type
_entity.pdbx_description
1 polymer ?
#
loop_
_entity_poly.entity_id
_entity_poly.type
_entity_poly.pdbx_seq_one_letter_code
_entity_poly.pdbx_strand_id
1 'polypeptide(L)'
;MTEGEWAAGTEPGPGPLLEWLRTEGKATERKLRLFAASAFGRFIRLLPDPRQRRGVEVLEEVAEGAVTWAACRVVATEVRQAIPRDNRLSDALPADDPHYIALMLYREFCSSAIANHAVHATAGLAEGAGEQQAQAHLVRCVFNPFALAFDPHWITPTAYALAESAYEDRAFDRLPILADALEDAGCEDEAVLNHLRGPGPHCRGCWVVDLVLGKS
;
A
#
# COMPACT_ATOMS: atom_id res chain seq x y z
N MET A 1 -12.30 -13.48 9.77
CA MET A 1 -12.14 -12.21 10.51
C MET A 1 -13.46 -11.45 10.45
N THR A 2 -13.91 -10.91 11.57
CA THR A 2 -15.11 -10.06 11.68
C THR A 2 -14.76 -8.58 11.50
N GLU A 3 -15.76 -7.73 11.27
CA GLU A 3 -15.58 -6.28 11.17
C GLU A 3 -15.02 -5.67 12.46
N GLY A 4 -15.51 -6.13 13.63
CA GLY A 4 -15.00 -5.70 14.93
C GLY A 4 -13.53 -6.09 15.13
N GLU A 5 -13.11 -7.29 14.73
CA GLU A 5 -11.71 -7.73 14.78
C GLU A 5 -10.81 -6.89 13.85
N TRP A 6 -11.32 -6.53 12.67
CA TRP A 6 -10.61 -5.67 11.73
C TRP A 6 -10.43 -4.25 12.26
N ALA A 7 -11.51 -3.65 12.78
CA ALA A 7 -11.54 -2.30 13.31
C ALA A 7 -10.73 -2.14 14.60
N ALA A 8 -10.78 -3.12 15.51
CA ALA A 8 -10.10 -3.06 16.79
C ALA A 8 -8.56 -3.03 16.66
N GLY A 9 -8.01 -3.52 15.55
CA GLY A 9 -6.56 -3.48 15.32
C GLY A 9 -5.75 -4.40 16.24
N THR A 10 -6.40 -5.28 17.01
CA THR A 10 -5.82 -6.08 18.11
C THR A 10 -5.05 -7.34 17.67
N GLU A 11 -4.30 -7.29 16.56
CA GLU A 11 -3.52 -8.36 15.87
C GLU A 11 -4.34 -9.24 14.91
N PRO A 12 -3.83 -9.54 13.69
CA PRO A 12 -2.43 -9.85 13.33
C PRO A 12 -1.67 -8.72 12.62
N GLY A 13 -0.35 -8.89 12.48
CA GLY A 13 0.48 -8.13 11.54
C GLY A 13 0.01 -8.24 10.07
N PRO A 14 0.70 -7.58 9.12
CA PRO A 14 0.22 -7.41 7.75
C PRO A 14 0.10 -8.75 6.99
N GLY A 15 0.97 -9.72 7.28
CA GLY A 15 0.99 -11.03 6.60
C GLY A 15 -0.34 -11.80 6.72
N PRO A 16 -0.81 -12.12 7.94
CA PRO A 16 -2.08 -12.83 8.09
C PRO A 16 -3.31 -12.04 7.61
N LEU A 17 -3.28 -10.70 7.67
CA LEU A 17 -4.34 -9.86 7.08
C LEU A 17 -4.42 -10.04 5.56
N LEU A 18 -3.28 -9.97 4.86
CA LEU A 18 -3.21 -10.15 3.42
C LEU A 18 -3.58 -11.58 2.99
N GLU A 19 -3.14 -12.59 3.75
CA GLU A 19 -3.51 -13.97 3.49
C GLU A 19 -5.03 -14.16 3.59
N TRP A 20 -5.64 -13.67 4.67
CA TRP A 20 -7.09 -13.73 4.83
C TRP A 20 -7.82 -13.01 3.69
N LEU A 21 -7.42 -11.77 3.34
CA LEU A 21 -8.00 -11.02 2.23
C LEU A 21 -7.96 -11.79 0.90
N ARG A 22 -6.86 -12.51 0.62
CA ARG A 22 -6.73 -13.34 -0.58
C ARG A 22 -7.65 -14.55 -0.54
N THR A 23 -7.67 -15.28 0.58
CA THR A 23 -8.50 -16.48 0.72
C THR A 23 -9.99 -16.18 0.61
N GLU A 24 -10.43 -14.99 1.03
CA GLU A 24 -11.81 -14.53 0.91
C GLU A 24 -12.13 -13.89 -0.46
N GLY A 25 -11.16 -13.79 -1.36
CA GLY A 25 -11.35 -13.14 -2.66
C GLY A 25 -11.58 -11.62 -2.59
N LYS A 26 -11.13 -10.98 -1.50
CA LYS A 26 -11.32 -9.54 -1.22
C LYS A 26 -10.13 -8.66 -1.61
N ALA A 27 -9.08 -9.25 -2.18
CA ALA A 27 -7.88 -8.54 -2.61
C ALA A 27 -7.80 -8.50 -4.14
N THR A 28 -7.90 -7.29 -4.71
CA THR A 28 -7.60 -7.07 -6.13
C THR A 28 -6.09 -6.95 -6.34
N GLU A 29 -5.60 -7.31 -7.53
CA GLU A 29 -4.19 -7.18 -7.88
C GLU A 29 -3.72 -5.72 -7.77
N ARG A 30 -4.53 -4.75 -8.23
CA ARG A 30 -4.24 -3.32 -8.11
C ARG A 30 -3.98 -2.94 -6.65
N LYS A 31 -4.88 -3.28 -5.74
CA LYS A 31 -4.73 -2.92 -4.31
C LYS A 31 -3.55 -3.61 -3.65
N LEU A 32 -3.27 -4.88 -3.98
CA LEU A 32 -2.07 -5.57 -3.49
C LEU A 32 -0.78 -4.86 -3.95
N ARG A 33 -0.72 -4.39 -5.19
CA ARG A 33 0.43 -3.64 -5.72
C ARG A 33 0.56 -2.26 -5.09
N LEU A 34 -0.54 -1.54 -4.86
CA LEU A 34 -0.53 -0.24 -4.18
C LEU A 34 -0.07 -0.38 -2.72
N PHE A 35 -0.52 -1.44 -2.02
CA PHE A 35 0.02 -1.77 -0.71
C PHE A 35 1.53 -2.05 -0.79
N ALA A 36 1.98 -2.90 -1.73
CA ALA A 36 3.40 -3.24 -1.87
C ALA A 36 4.26 -2.00 -2.16
N ALA A 37 3.84 -1.14 -3.09
CA ALA A 37 4.52 0.11 -3.41
C ALA A 37 4.61 1.03 -2.19
N SER A 38 3.51 1.19 -1.46
CA SER A 38 3.46 2.03 -0.26
C SER A 38 4.32 1.47 0.88
N ALA A 39 4.32 0.15 1.07
CA ALA A 39 5.15 -0.54 2.06
C ALA A 39 6.64 -0.41 1.75
N PHE A 40 7.05 -0.67 0.49
CA PHE A 40 8.45 -0.41 0.08
C PHE A 40 8.82 1.07 0.13
N GLY A 41 7.86 1.97 -0.11
CA GLY A 41 8.03 3.42 0.01
C GLY A 41 8.47 3.87 1.39
N ARG A 42 8.06 3.17 2.45
CA ARG A 42 8.52 3.41 3.83
C ARG A 42 10.01 3.14 4.00
N PHE A 43 10.58 2.28 3.15
CA PHE A 43 12.01 1.94 3.14
C PHE A 43 12.81 2.69 2.08
N ILE A 44 12.21 3.65 1.36
CA ILE A 44 12.88 4.30 0.23
C ILE A 44 14.22 4.97 0.61
N ARG A 45 14.35 5.43 1.86
CA ARG A 45 15.58 6.01 2.42
C ARG A 45 16.67 4.98 2.68
N LEU A 46 16.29 3.71 2.87
CA LEU A 46 17.21 2.58 3.08
C LEU A 46 17.68 1.96 1.76
N LEU A 47 17.11 2.38 0.62
CA LEU A 47 17.53 1.95 -0.71
C LEU A 47 18.59 2.92 -1.25
N PRO A 48 19.90 2.59 -1.22
CA PRO A 48 20.96 3.53 -1.56
C PRO A 48 21.02 3.89 -3.06
N ASP A 49 20.66 2.96 -3.95
CA ASP A 49 20.79 3.15 -5.39
C ASP A 49 19.52 3.78 -6.01
N PRO A 50 19.63 4.81 -6.88
CA PRO A 50 18.48 5.40 -7.57
C PRO A 50 17.62 4.38 -8.33
N ARG A 51 18.22 3.32 -8.90
CA ARG A 51 17.50 2.27 -9.64
C ARG A 51 16.59 1.46 -8.72
N GLN A 52 16.98 1.28 -7.46
CA GLN A 52 16.14 0.61 -6.45
C GLN A 52 14.94 1.48 -6.09
N ARG A 53 15.15 2.78 -5.87
CA ARG A 53 14.06 3.73 -5.59
C ARG A 53 13.09 3.84 -6.76
N ARG A 54 13.61 3.85 -8.00
CA ARG A 54 12.78 3.77 -9.22
C ARG A 54 11.92 2.49 -9.26
N GLY A 55 12.44 1.38 -8.76
CA GLY A 55 11.66 0.15 -8.59
C GLY A 55 10.41 0.35 -7.75
N VAL A 56 10.48 1.11 -6.66
CA VAL A 56 9.31 1.39 -5.82
C VAL A 56 8.26 2.22 -6.57
N GLU A 57 8.68 3.26 -7.29
CA GLU A 57 7.79 4.10 -8.11
C GLU A 57 7.07 3.26 -9.17
N VAL A 58 7.80 2.37 -9.85
CA VAL A 58 7.25 1.53 -10.92
C VAL A 58 6.21 0.53 -10.41
N LEU A 59 6.34 0.02 -9.17
CA LEU A 59 5.30 -0.84 -8.59
C LEU A 59 3.94 -0.12 -8.54
N GLU A 60 3.96 1.17 -8.23
CA GLU A 60 2.75 1.97 -8.21
C GLU A 60 2.25 2.31 -9.61
N GLU A 61 3.14 2.73 -10.53
CA GLU A 61 2.79 3.00 -11.93
C GLU A 61 2.13 1.79 -12.61
N VAL A 62 2.55 0.57 -12.26
CA VAL A 62 1.91 -0.66 -12.74
C VAL A 62 0.52 -0.84 -12.15
N ALA A 63 0.36 -0.59 -10.85
CA ALA A 63 -0.94 -0.70 -10.20
C ALA A 63 -1.97 0.25 -10.81
N GLU A 64 -1.51 1.42 -11.28
CA GLU A 64 -2.32 2.44 -11.94
C GLU A 64 -2.50 2.21 -13.44
N GLY A 65 -1.87 1.18 -14.01
CA GLY A 65 -1.90 0.90 -15.43
C GLY A 65 -1.10 1.88 -16.30
N ALA A 66 -0.31 2.76 -15.71
CA ALA A 66 0.58 3.68 -16.43
C ALA A 66 1.76 2.94 -17.09
N VAL A 67 2.16 1.80 -16.51
CA VAL A 67 3.23 0.93 -17.04
C VAL A 67 2.74 -0.51 -17.13
N THR A 68 3.00 -1.17 -18.26
CA THR A 68 2.67 -2.60 -18.41
C THR A 68 3.64 -3.47 -17.60
N TRP A 69 3.15 -4.59 -17.07
CA TRP A 69 4.01 -5.53 -16.34
C TRP A 69 5.19 -6.07 -17.17
N ALA A 70 5.02 -6.17 -18.49
CA ALA A 70 6.10 -6.58 -19.39
C ALA A 70 7.28 -5.59 -19.39
N ALA A 71 7.00 -4.28 -19.24
CA ALA A 71 8.02 -3.24 -19.16
C ALA A 71 8.77 -3.27 -17.81
N CYS A 72 8.17 -3.82 -16.75
CA CYS A 72 8.80 -3.94 -15.43
C CYS A 72 10.01 -4.88 -15.41
N ARG A 73 10.16 -5.78 -16.40
CA ARG A 73 11.32 -6.66 -16.49
C ARG A 73 12.65 -5.90 -16.58
N VAL A 74 12.63 -4.74 -17.25
CA VAL A 74 13.81 -3.86 -17.34
C VAL A 74 14.16 -3.33 -15.96
N VAL A 75 13.17 -2.77 -15.27
CA VAL A 75 13.33 -2.22 -13.91
C VAL A 75 13.76 -3.29 -12.92
N ALA A 76 13.15 -4.48 -12.95
CA ALA A 76 13.56 -5.61 -12.13
C ALA A 76 15.04 -5.99 -12.35
N THR A 77 15.49 -5.97 -13.61
CA THR A 77 16.89 -6.21 -13.97
C THR A 77 17.80 -5.12 -13.41
N GLU A 78 17.42 -3.86 -13.50
CA GLU A 78 18.16 -2.73 -12.95
C GLU A 78 18.27 -2.77 -11.43
N VAL A 79 17.17 -3.07 -10.72
CA VAL A 79 17.14 -3.29 -9.26
C VAL A 79 18.11 -4.41 -8.89
N ARG A 80 18.07 -5.55 -9.60
CA ARG A 80 19.02 -6.66 -9.37
C ARG A 80 20.46 -6.25 -9.63
N GLN A 81 20.71 -5.47 -10.68
CA GLN A 81 22.05 -4.98 -11.03
C GLN A 81 22.59 -3.93 -10.04
N ALA A 82 21.72 -3.34 -9.21
CA ALA A 82 22.12 -2.45 -8.13
C ALA A 82 22.50 -3.19 -6.83
N ILE A 83 22.30 -4.50 -6.76
CA ILE A 83 22.75 -5.35 -5.64
C ILE A 83 24.19 -5.83 -5.93
N PRO A 84 25.12 -5.88 -4.95
CA PRO A 84 26.46 -6.45 -5.13
C PRO A 84 26.39 -7.88 -5.70
N ARG A 85 27.34 -8.24 -6.57
CA ARG A 85 27.29 -9.50 -7.33
C ARG A 85 27.18 -10.72 -6.42
N ASP A 86 27.96 -10.75 -5.34
CA ASP A 86 27.98 -11.86 -4.37
C ASP A 86 26.62 -12.04 -3.69
N ASN A 87 25.87 -10.94 -3.50
CA ASN A 87 24.56 -10.91 -2.88
C ASN A 87 23.42 -11.25 -3.87
N ARG A 88 23.63 -11.16 -5.19
CA ARG A 88 22.58 -11.43 -6.22
C ARG A 88 22.16 -12.89 -6.35
N LEU A 89 22.99 -13.80 -5.87
CA LEU A 89 22.80 -15.26 -5.99
C LEU A 89 22.38 -15.89 -4.67
N SER A 90 22.37 -15.13 -3.57
CA SER A 90 21.97 -15.64 -2.27
C SER A 90 20.45 -15.56 -2.11
N ASP A 91 19.81 -16.71 -1.94
CA ASP A 91 18.39 -16.75 -1.57
C ASP A 91 18.14 -16.42 -0.10
N ALA A 92 19.21 -16.25 0.69
CA ALA A 92 19.19 -16.20 2.14
C ALA A 92 20.07 -15.06 2.68
N LEU A 93 20.05 -13.88 2.04
CA LEU A 93 20.66 -12.70 2.68
C LEU A 93 20.09 -12.55 4.09
N PRO A 94 20.96 -12.38 5.11
CA PRO A 94 20.52 -12.02 6.45
C PRO A 94 19.62 -10.80 6.38
N ALA A 95 18.57 -10.77 7.19
CA ALA A 95 17.60 -9.70 7.12
C ALA A 95 18.20 -8.32 7.50
N ASP A 96 19.29 -8.32 8.27
CA ASP A 96 20.09 -7.16 8.67
C ASP A 96 21.10 -6.69 7.60
N ASP A 97 21.21 -7.40 6.46
CA ASP A 97 22.03 -6.95 5.32
C ASP A 97 21.41 -5.68 4.69
N PRO A 98 22.21 -4.64 4.40
CA PRO A 98 21.72 -3.38 3.83
C PRO A 98 21.05 -3.54 2.46
N HIS A 99 21.29 -4.64 1.75
CA HIS A 99 20.68 -4.95 0.46
C HIS A 99 19.48 -5.90 0.56
N TYR A 100 19.11 -6.38 1.76
CA TYR A 100 17.99 -7.29 1.94
C TYR A 100 16.67 -6.70 1.40
N ILE A 101 16.41 -5.42 1.67
CA ILE A 101 15.22 -4.71 1.17
C ILE A 101 15.22 -4.63 -0.35
N ALA A 102 16.39 -4.36 -0.97
CA ALA A 102 16.52 -4.34 -2.42
C ALA A 102 16.31 -5.73 -3.05
N LEU A 103 16.75 -6.81 -2.37
CA LEU A 103 16.48 -8.18 -2.78
C LEU A 103 14.98 -8.49 -2.70
N MET A 104 14.29 -8.08 -1.63
CA MET A 104 12.84 -8.25 -1.51
C MET A 104 12.09 -7.48 -2.59
N LEU A 105 12.49 -6.24 -2.88
CA LEU A 105 11.92 -5.46 -3.98
C LEU A 105 12.12 -6.15 -5.33
N TYR A 106 13.32 -6.69 -5.60
CA TYR A 106 13.55 -7.48 -6.82
C TYR A 106 12.63 -8.71 -6.91
N ARG A 107 12.47 -9.45 -5.80
CA ARG A 107 11.59 -10.62 -5.75
C ARG A 107 10.12 -10.26 -5.97
N GLU A 108 9.69 -9.09 -5.50
CA GLU A 108 8.35 -8.56 -5.76
C GLU A 108 8.06 -8.45 -7.26
N PHE A 109 9.05 -8.08 -8.07
CA PHE A 109 8.91 -8.05 -9.53
C PHE A 109 8.88 -9.42 -10.20
N CYS A 110 9.41 -10.44 -9.56
CA CYS A 110 9.62 -11.76 -10.14
C CYS A 110 8.59 -12.80 -9.67
N SER A 111 7.84 -12.50 -8.62
CA SER A 111 6.92 -13.42 -7.99
C SER A 111 5.47 -13.19 -8.41
N SER A 112 4.68 -14.26 -8.39
CA SER A 112 3.22 -14.18 -8.45
C SER A 112 2.59 -13.85 -7.08
N ALA A 113 3.36 -13.94 -5.99
CA ALA A 113 2.91 -13.68 -4.63
C ALA A 113 3.06 -12.19 -4.25
N ILE A 114 2.25 -11.34 -4.88
CA ILE A 114 2.26 -9.87 -4.74
C ILE A 114 2.05 -9.45 -3.29
N ALA A 115 2.83 -8.50 -2.78
CA ALA A 115 2.85 -7.95 -1.43
C ALA A 115 3.54 -8.81 -0.35
N ASN A 116 3.84 -10.09 -0.61
CA ASN A 116 4.51 -10.93 0.40
C ASN A 116 5.92 -10.41 0.71
N HIS A 117 6.68 -9.97 -0.31
CA HIS A 117 8.05 -9.51 -0.09
C HIS A 117 8.10 -8.16 0.62
N ALA A 118 7.09 -7.30 0.42
CA ALA A 118 6.97 -6.05 1.14
C ALA A 118 6.78 -6.27 2.66
N VAL A 119 6.04 -7.32 3.04
CA VAL A 119 5.90 -7.75 4.44
C VAL A 119 7.20 -8.35 4.98
N HIS A 120 7.86 -9.22 4.21
CA HIS A 120 9.10 -9.84 4.67
C HIS A 120 10.28 -8.87 4.75
N ALA A 121 10.27 -7.77 3.98
CA ALA A 121 11.31 -6.75 4.00
C ALA A 121 11.53 -6.12 5.40
N THR A 122 10.57 -6.25 6.32
CA THR A 122 10.70 -5.72 7.69
C THR A 122 11.53 -6.59 8.63
N ALA A 123 11.84 -7.84 8.24
CA ALA A 123 12.33 -8.87 9.14
C ALA A 123 13.67 -8.55 9.84
N GLY A 124 14.48 -7.66 9.27
CA GLY A 124 15.77 -7.26 9.84
C GLY A 124 15.86 -5.80 10.28
N LEU A 125 14.73 -5.10 10.33
CA LEU A 125 14.69 -3.74 10.86
C LEU A 125 14.81 -3.78 12.39
N ALA A 126 15.63 -2.88 12.95
CA ALA A 126 15.79 -2.74 14.40
C ALA A 126 14.44 -2.50 15.12
N GLU A 127 13.51 -1.81 14.46
CA GLU A 127 12.13 -1.58 14.93
C GLU A 127 11.10 -2.41 14.13
N GLY A 128 11.43 -3.67 13.81
CA GLY A 128 10.61 -4.52 12.96
C GLY A 128 9.15 -4.70 13.43
N ALA A 129 8.90 -4.73 14.74
CA ALA A 129 7.54 -4.81 15.29
C ALA A 129 6.73 -3.53 15.04
N GLY A 130 7.35 -2.35 15.23
CA GLY A 130 6.71 -1.07 14.93
C GLY A 130 6.41 -0.91 13.44
N GLU A 131 7.31 -1.40 12.58
CA GLU A 131 7.07 -1.39 11.15
C GLU A 131 5.96 -2.38 10.73
N GLN A 132 5.91 -3.58 11.32
CA GLN A 132 4.80 -4.50 11.07
C GLN A 132 3.46 -3.88 11.47
N GLN A 133 3.39 -3.19 12.61
CA GLN A 133 2.17 -2.47 13.01
C GLN A 133 1.80 -1.38 11.99
N ALA A 134 2.78 -0.58 11.54
CA ALA A 134 2.54 0.45 10.53
C ALA A 134 2.06 -0.13 9.20
N GLN A 135 2.61 -1.26 8.75
CA GLN A 135 2.13 -1.98 7.58
C GLN A 135 0.74 -2.57 7.80
N ALA A 136 0.40 -3.05 8.99
CA ALA A 136 -0.94 -3.52 9.30
C ALA A 136 -1.98 -2.38 9.23
N HIS A 137 -1.61 -1.17 9.64
CA HIS A 137 -2.46 0.01 9.42
C HIS A 137 -2.55 0.39 7.93
N LEU A 138 -1.45 0.22 7.17
CA LEU A 138 -1.45 0.42 5.73
C LEU A 138 -2.38 -0.55 5.00
N VAL A 139 -2.42 -1.83 5.40
CA VAL A 139 -3.42 -2.80 4.90
C VAL A 139 -4.84 -2.28 5.16
N ARG A 140 -5.12 -1.78 6.37
CA ARG A 140 -6.44 -1.21 6.72
C ARG A 140 -6.76 0.09 6.00
N CYS A 141 -5.75 0.83 5.55
CA CYS A 141 -5.97 1.98 4.68
C CYS A 141 -6.34 1.55 3.27
N VAL A 142 -5.63 0.58 2.69
CA VAL A 142 -5.86 0.18 1.28
C VAL A 142 -7.14 -0.65 1.14
N PHE A 143 -7.44 -1.47 2.14
CA PHE A 143 -8.55 -2.41 2.10
C PHE A 143 -9.61 -2.03 3.13
N ASN A 144 -10.88 -2.07 2.70
CA ASN A 144 -12.01 -2.28 3.60
C ASN A 144 -12.79 -3.51 3.10
N PRO A 145 -12.58 -4.69 3.71
CA PRO A 145 -13.19 -5.95 3.28
C PRO A 145 -14.65 -6.13 3.75
N PHE A 146 -15.16 -5.19 4.55
CA PHE A 146 -16.53 -5.15 5.03
C PHE A 146 -17.19 -3.99 4.30
N ALA A 147 -17.66 -4.29 3.09
CA ALA A 147 -18.19 -3.29 2.18
C ALA A 147 -19.27 -2.45 2.87
N LEU A 148 -19.10 -1.13 2.83
CA LEU A 148 -20.11 -0.16 3.19
C LEU A 148 -20.86 0.22 1.91
N ALA A 149 -22.19 0.38 2.00
CA ALA A 149 -22.95 0.96 0.91
C ALA A 149 -22.54 2.45 0.80
N PHE A 150 -21.60 2.75 -0.08
CA PHE A 150 -21.14 4.12 -0.30
C PHE A 150 -22.17 4.85 -1.15
N ASP A 151 -22.87 5.83 -0.57
CA ASP A 151 -23.94 6.54 -1.27
C ASP A 151 -23.34 7.45 -2.36
N PRO A 152 -23.70 7.27 -3.65
CA PRO A 152 -23.23 8.15 -4.72
C PRO A 152 -23.57 9.63 -4.51
N HIS A 153 -24.59 9.98 -3.71
CA HIS A 153 -24.93 11.37 -3.40
C HIS A 153 -23.86 12.08 -2.58
N TRP A 154 -23.02 11.35 -1.84
CA TRP A 154 -21.89 11.94 -1.12
C TRP A 154 -20.78 12.41 -2.08
N ILE A 155 -20.72 11.88 -3.30
CA ILE A 155 -19.72 12.21 -4.32
C ILE A 155 -20.12 13.50 -5.05
N THR A 156 -20.11 14.62 -4.32
CA THR A 156 -20.31 15.95 -4.89
C THR A 156 -19.09 16.35 -5.75
N PRO A 157 -19.22 17.33 -6.66
CA PRO A 157 -18.08 17.85 -7.41
C PRO A 157 -16.91 18.31 -6.51
N THR A 158 -17.23 18.89 -5.35
CA THR A 158 -16.23 19.30 -4.35
C THR A 158 -15.53 18.08 -3.74
N ALA A 159 -16.27 17.07 -3.29
CA ALA A 159 -15.71 15.86 -2.71
C ALA A 159 -14.82 15.11 -3.71
N TYR A 160 -15.28 14.98 -4.95
CA TYR A 160 -14.49 14.37 -6.02
C TYR A 160 -13.19 15.14 -6.29
N ALA A 161 -13.24 16.47 -6.44
CA ALA A 161 -12.06 17.28 -6.70
C ALA A 161 -11.03 17.22 -5.55
N LEU A 162 -11.49 17.20 -4.30
CA LEU A 162 -10.62 17.02 -3.13
C LEU A 162 -9.96 15.64 -3.13
N ALA A 163 -10.71 14.59 -3.40
CA ALA A 163 -10.19 13.23 -3.50
C ALA A 163 -9.17 13.11 -4.65
N GLU A 164 -9.47 13.68 -5.81
CA GLU A 164 -8.61 13.65 -7.00
C GLU A 164 -7.29 14.39 -6.75
N SER A 165 -7.33 15.62 -6.21
CA SER A 165 -6.09 16.36 -5.88
C SER A 165 -5.27 15.65 -4.79
N ALA A 166 -5.91 15.13 -3.73
CA ALA A 166 -5.19 14.38 -2.70
C ALA A 166 -4.51 13.13 -3.27
N TYR A 167 -5.18 12.45 -4.21
CA TYR A 167 -4.67 11.26 -4.88
C TYR A 167 -3.50 11.56 -5.83
N GLU A 168 -3.66 12.56 -6.69
CA GLU A 168 -2.66 12.92 -7.69
C GLU A 168 -1.41 13.54 -7.06
N ASP A 169 -1.59 14.47 -6.13
CA ASP A 169 -0.50 15.18 -5.46
C ASP A 169 0.11 14.37 -4.30
N ARG A 170 -0.50 13.23 -3.93
CA ARG A 170 -0.19 12.45 -2.72
C ARG A 170 -0.30 13.25 -1.43
N ALA A 171 -1.14 14.29 -1.42
CA ALA A 171 -1.36 15.20 -0.31
C ALA A 171 -2.42 14.64 0.67
N PHE A 172 -2.16 13.45 1.20
CA PHE A 172 -3.13 12.74 2.05
C PHE A 172 -3.32 13.35 3.44
N ASP A 173 -2.47 14.30 3.83
CA ASP A 173 -2.66 15.16 5.00
C ASP A 173 -3.93 16.04 4.89
N ARG A 174 -4.47 16.21 3.68
CA ARG A 174 -5.67 16.99 3.39
C ARG A 174 -6.97 16.19 3.46
N LEU A 175 -6.91 14.88 3.71
CA LEU A 175 -8.10 14.02 3.76
C LEU A 175 -9.14 14.41 4.83
N PRO A 176 -8.81 15.08 5.96
CA PRO A 176 -9.84 15.62 6.84
C PRO A 176 -10.79 16.61 6.14
N ILE A 177 -10.30 17.38 5.16
CA ILE A 177 -11.13 18.30 4.37
C ILE A 177 -12.09 17.53 3.45
N LEU A 178 -11.65 16.39 2.91
CA LEU A 178 -12.53 15.48 2.18
C LEU A 178 -13.61 14.92 3.11
N ALA A 179 -13.27 14.57 4.36
CA ALA A 179 -14.24 14.09 5.34
C ALA A 179 -15.35 15.12 5.57
N ASP A 180 -14.98 16.38 5.78
CA ASP A 180 -15.94 17.47 5.98
C ASP A 180 -16.82 17.67 4.74
N ALA A 181 -16.25 17.58 3.53
CA ALA A 181 -17.02 17.68 2.30
C ALA A 181 -18.01 16.51 2.09
N LEU A 182 -17.67 15.30 2.56
CA LEU A 182 -18.58 14.16 2.55
C LEU A 182 -19.67 14.31 3.61
N GLU A 183 -19.32 14.79 4.81
CA GLU A 183 -20.27 15.07 5.90
C GLU A 183 -21.28 16.15 5.50
N ASP A 184 -20.82 17.24 4.88
CA ASP A 184 -21.66 18.30 4.30
C ASP A 184 -22.63 17.78 3.22
N ALA A 185 -22.24 16.72 2.51
CA ALA A 185 -23.07 16.04 1.53
C ALA A 185 -24.04 15.02 2.15
N GLY A 186 -24.07 14.89 3.48
CA GLY A 186 -24.95 13.99 4.22
C GLY A 186 -24.36 12.62 4.54
N CYS A 187 -23.03 12.45 4.48
CA CYS A 187 -22.38 11.24 4.97
C CYS A 187 -22.37 11.21 6.50
N GLU A 188 -23.03 10.22 7.09
CA GLU A 188 -23.04 9.97 8.54
C GLU A 188 -22.27 8.69 8.91
N ASP A 189 -21.57 8.08 7.95
CA ASP A 189 -20.81 6.85 8.16
C ASP A 189 -19.54 7.14 8.97
N GLU A 190 -19.57 6.80 10.26
CA GLU A 190 -18.46 7.01 11.16
C GLU A 190 -17.17 6.29 10.71
N ALA A 191 -17.25 5.14 10.05
CA ALA A 191 -16.06 4.43 9.59
C ALA A 191 -15.38 5.19 8.43
N VAL A 192 -16.16 5.74 7.50
CA VAL A 192 -15.67 6.62 6.43
C VAL A 192 -15.05 7.89 7.01
N LEU A 193 -15.79 8.61 7.86
CA LEU A 193 -15.38 9.91 8.39
C LEU A 193 -14.17 9.78 9.32
N ASN A 194 -14.18 8.81 10.25
CA ASN A 194 -13.06 8.59 11.15
C ASN A 194 -11.82 8.07 10.42
N HIS A 195 -11.98 7.31 9.33
CA HIS A 195 -10.83 6.91 8.52
C HIS A 195 -10.12 8.12 7.93
N LEU A 196 -10.86 9.02 7.26
CA LEU A 196 -10.29 10.21 6.62
C LEU A 196 -9.75 11.25 7.61
N ARG A 197 -10.38 11.37 8.78
CA ARG A 197 -9.93 12.25 9.88
C ARG A 197 -8.78 11.65 10.69
N GLY A 198 -8.57 10.35 10.57
CA GLY A 198 -7.51 9.63 11.28
C GLY A 198 -6.12 10.12 10.86
N PRO A 199 -5.09 9.90 11.69
CA PRO A 199 -3.72 10.31 11.39
C PRO A 199 -3.06 9.48 10.26
N GLY A 200 -3.78 8.54 9.65
CA GLY A 200 -3.26 7.61 8.67
C GLY A 200 -2.55 6.38 9.27
N PRO A 201 -1.73 5.68 8.48
CA PRO A 201 -1.21 6.09 7.18
C PRO A 201 -2.31 6.15 6.10
N HIS A 202 -2.13 7.07 5.15
CA HIS A 202 -2.88 7.12 3.91
C HIS A 202 -1.93 7.03 2.72
N CYS A 203 -2.37 6.36 1.67
CA CYS A 203 -1.61 6.16 0.45
C CYS A 203 -2.55 6.03 -0.75
N ARG A 204 -1.99 5.95 -1.96
CA ARG A 204 -2.77 5.54 -3.13
C ARG A 204 -3.34 4.15 -2.87
N GLY A 205 -4.61 3.97 -3.23
CA GLY A 205 -5.38 2.78 -2.87
C GLY A 205 -6.17 2.90 -1.58
N CYS A 206 -6.08 4.02 -0.85
CA CYS A 206 -6.94 4.31 0.30
C CYS A 206 -8.40 4.01 -0.05
N TRP A 207 -9.06 3.14 0.74
CA TRP A 207 -10.34 2.58 0.37
C TRP A 207 -11.44 3.63 0.21
N VAL A 208 -11.46 4.68 1.04
CA VAL A 208 -12.43 5.79 0.89
C VAL A 208 -12.17 6.60 -0.38
N VAL A 209 -10.91 6.97 -0.62
CA VAL A 209 -10.54 7.76 -1.80
C VAL A 209 -10.81 6.97 -3.09
N ASP A 210 -10.49 5.68 -3.10
CA ASP A 210 -10.82 4.79 -4.22
C ASP A 210 -12.34 4.64 -4.43
N LEU A 211 -13.16 4.69 -3.39
CA LEU A 211 -14.63 4.69 -3.54
C LEU A 211 -15.13 6.00 -4.17
N VAL A 212 -14.64 7.15 -3.70
CA VAL A 212 -14.99 8.47 -4.26
C VAL A 212 -14.57 8.59 -5.73
N LEU A 213 -13.41 8.03 -6.09
CA LEU A 213 -12.87 8.08 -7.46
C LEU A 213 -13.31 6.93 -8.36
N GLY A 214 -14.08 5.95 -7.84
CA GLY A 214 -14.49 4.76 -8.61
C GLY A 214 -13.32 3.85 -9.03
N LYS A 215 -12.28 3.72 -8.19
CA LYS A 215 -11.05 2.96 -8.45
C LYS A 215 -10.92 1.64 -7.64
N SER A 216 -11.95 1.27 -6.87
CA SER A 216 -11.90 0.11 -5.94
C SER A 216 -11.66 -1.24 -6.61
#